data_AF-A0A1D2TPE7-F1
#
_entry.id   AF-A0A1D2TPE7-F1
#
_cell.length_a   1.000
_cell.length_b   1.000
_cell.length_c   1.000
_cell.angle_alpha   90.00
_cell.angle_beta   90.00
_cell.angle_gamma   90.00
#
_symmetry.space_group_name_H-M   'P 1'
#
loop_
_entity.id
_entity.type
_entity.pdbx_description
1 polymer ?
#
loop_
_entity_poly.entity_id
_entity_poly.type
_entity_poly.pdbx_seq_one_letter_code
_entity_poly.pdbx_strand_id
1 'polypeptide(L)'
;MGLTTLSGPVSGIRHSTETRGVVGRNGGSVKTGQVIAFRVGDRSAQIKLADVPDIRDGDEVTLAGSEKNGVFKALALRNDKTRAVYSIPTTVGYLIGALLVALGIMTLFILVGVVFIAGGLWTLYEAYTYTRAANMLRA
;
A
#
# COMPACT_ATOMS: atom_id res chain seq x y z
N MET A 1 -6.50 8.93 -10.76
CA MET A 1 -5.72 9.74 -9.80
C MET A 1 -4.25 9.40 -10.01
N GLY A 2 -3.41 10.41 -10.24
CA GLY A 2 -2.00 10.22 -10.59
C GLY A 2 -1.15 9.88 -9.36
N LEU A 3 -0.16 9.00 -9.55
CA LEU A 3 0.92 8.83 -8.58
C LEU A 3 1.86 10.03 -8.69
N THR A 4 2.21 10.60 -7.55
CA THR A 4 3.12 11.74 -7.40
C THR A 4 4.18 11.41 -6.36
N THR A 5 5.32 12.07 -6.43
CA THR A 5 6.38 11.96 -5.42
C THR A 5 6.40 13.20 -4.52
N LEU A 6 6.78 13.00 -3.26
CA LEU A 6 6.95 14.07 -2.28
C LEU A 6 8.26 13.82 -1.52
N SER A 7 9.20 14.75 -1.61
CA SER A 7 10.51 14.66 -0.95
C SER A 7 10.70 15.81 0.03
N GLY A 8 11.41 15.55 1.13
CA GLY A 8 11.80 16.59 2.09
C GLY A 8 12.15 16.05 3.48
N PRO A 9 12.43 16.95 4.43
CA PRO A 9 12.75 16.57 5.80
C PRO A 9 11.51 16.10 6.56
N VAL A 10 11.65 14.98 7.27
CA VAL A 10 10.60 14.44 8.14
C VAL A 10 10.49 15.25 9.42
N SER A 11 9.27 15.55 9.86
CA SER A 11 9.00 16.11 11.19
C SER A 11 7.70 15.61 11.79
N GLY A 12 7.63 15.58 13.13
CA GLY A 12 6.39 15.38 13.87
C GLY A 12 5.79 13.98 13.68
N ILE A 13 6.63 12.96 13.76
CA ILE A 13 6.24 11.55 13.59
C ILE A 13 5.23 11.15 14.67
N ARG A 14 4.11 10.55 14.23
CA ARG A 14 3.08 9.97 15.08
C ARG A 14 2.83 8.53 14.68
N HIS A 15 2.98 7.63 15.63
CA HIS A 15 2.66 6.22 15.46
C HIS A 15 1.21 5.94 15.86
N SER A 16 0.51 5.17 15.05
CA SER A 16 -0.83 4.69 15.35
C SER A 16 -0.95 3.24 14.89
N THR A 17 -1.67 2.43 15.65
CA THR A 17 -1.99 1.06 15.27
C THR A 17 -3.43 1.03 14.75
N GLU A 18 -3.63 0.45 13.57
CA GLU A 18 -4.96 0.22 13.01
C GLU A 18 -5.28 -1.26 13.10
N THR A 19 -6.13 -1.62 14.05
CA THR A 19 -6.61 -2.99 14.23
C THR A 19 -7.95 -3.14 13.51
N ARG A 20 -8.01 -3.99 12.49
CA ARG A 20 -9.26 -4.42 11.86
C ARG A 20 -9.55 -5.85 12.23
N GLY A 21 -10.68 -6.08 12.88
CA GLY A 21 -11.17 -7.40 13.22
C GLY A 21 -12.53 -7.65 12.61
N VAL A 22 -12.76 -8.87 12.11
CA VAL A 22 -14.10 -9.37 11.83
C VAL A 22 -14.35 -10.49 12.82
N VAL A 23 -15.39 -10.36 13.65
CA VAL A 23 -15.80 -11.38 14.62
C VAL A 23 -17.07 -12.04 14.11
N GLY A 24 -16.97 -13.34 13.80
CA GLY A 24 -18.10 -14.15 13.34
C GLY A 24 -18.33 -15.38 14.22
N ARG A 25 -19.46 -16.07 13.99
CA ARG A 25 -19.94 -17.21 14.82
C ARG A 25 -18.99 -18.42 14.84
N ASN A 26 -18.08 -18.55 13.87
CA ASN A 26 -17.10 -19.64 13.74
C ASN A 26 -15.62 -19.18 13.84
N GLY A 27 -15.37 -18.04 14.50
CA GLY A 27 -14.02 -17.52 14.72
C GLY A 27 -13.83 -16.12 14.14
N GLY A 28 -12.84 -15.41 14.69
CA GLY A 28 -12.51 -14.04 14.31
C GLY A 28 -11.11 -13.94 13.70
N SER A 29 -10.97 -13.09 12.68
CA SER A 29 -9.67 -12.72 12.13
C SER A 29 -9.37 -11.29 12.52
N VAL A 30 -8.27 -11.08 13.25
CA VAL A 30 -7.76 -9.76 13.63
C VAL A 30 -6.50 -9.49 12.80
N LYS A 31 -6.56 -8.46 11.96
CA LYS A 31 -5.40 -7.93 11.25
C LYS A 31 -5.01 -6.60 11.90
N THR A 32 -3.78 -6.54 12.40
CA THR A 32 -3.18 -5.31 12.92
C THR A 32 -2.26 -4.75 11.85
N GLY A 33 -2.50 -3.51 11.43
CA GLY A 33 -1.59 -2.74 10.59
C GLY A 33 -0.97 -1.60 11.38
N GLN A 34 0.24 -1.18 11.00
CA GLN A 34 0.88 -0.01 11.57
C GLN A 34 0.69 1.18 10.63
N VAL A 35 0.22 2.29 11.18
CA VAL A 35 -0.03 3.54 10.46
C VAL A 35 0.85 4.62 11.05
N ILE A 36 1.71 5.20 10.21
CA ILE A 36 2.60 6.28 10.63
C ILE A 36 2.16 7.55 9.91
N ALA A 37 1.87 8.58 10.68
CA ALA A 37 1.57 9.91 10.17
C ALA A 37 2.73 10.85 10.53
N PHE A 38 3.25 11.56 9.56
CA PHE A 38 4.38 12.46 9.72
C PHE A 38 4.27 13.61 8.72
N ARG A 39 5.06 14.67 8.90
CA ARG A 39 5.15 15.76 7.91
C ARG A 39 6.43 15.61 7.11
N VAL A 40 6.34 15.92 5.82
CA VAL A 40 7.50 16.03 4.92
C VAL A 40 7.52 17.45 4.38
N GLY A 41 8.48 18.24 4.86
CA GLY A 41 8.41 19.70 4.76
C GLY A 41 7.12 20.24 5.42
N ASP A 42 6.34 21.02 4.68
CA ASP A 42 5.07 21.59 5.17
C ASP A 42 3.83 20.71 4.92
N ARG A 43 4.00 19.51 4.32
CA ARG A 43 2.86 18.66 3.92
C ARG A 43 2.67 17.49 4.87
N SER A 44 1.42 17.19 5.20
CA SER A 44 1.07 16.03 6.01
C SER A 44 1.04 14.76 5.15
N ALA A 45 1.82 13.76 5.56
CA ALA A 45 1.92 12.46 4.91
C ALA A 45 1.50 11.33 5.84
N GLN A 46 0.96 10.26 5.26
CA GLN A 46 0.59 9.06 5.98
C GLN A 46 1.05 7.84 5.18
N ILE A 47 1.65 6.88 5.87
CA ILE A 47 2.05 5.61 5.30
C ILE A 47 1.51 4.46 6.14
N LYS A 48 1.11 3.37 5.48
CA LYS A 48 0.61 2.16 6.14
C LYS A 48 1.52 0.99 5.77
N LEU A 49 2.24 0.47 6.75
CA LEU A 49 3.11 -0.68 6.57
C LEU A 49 2.77 -1.78 7.58
N ALA A 50 3.18 -3.01 7.25
CA ALA A 50 3.14 -4.11 8.21
C ALA A 50 4.23 -3.93 9.28
N ASP A 51 5.42 -3.47 8.87
CA ASP A 51 6.56 -3.20 9.75
C ASP A 51 6.84 -1.70 9.86
N VAL A 52 7.35 -1.27 11.02
CA VAL A 52 7.70 0.13 11.26
C VAL A 52 9.02 0.44 10.55
N PRO A 53 9.05 1.29 9.50
CA PRO A 53 10.30 1.76 8.93
C PRO A 53 11.07 2.59 9.97
N ASP A 54 12.39 2.44 9.98
CA ASP A 54 13.27 3.26 10.81
C ASP A 54 13.45 4.64 10.16
N ILE A 55 12.75 5.63 10.70
CA ILE A 55 12.72 7.02 10.21
C ILE A 55 12.83 7.93 11.42
N ARG A 56 13.71 8.93 11.34
CA ARG A 56 13.91 9.91 12.39
C ARG A 56 13.49 11.31 11.95
N ASP A 57 13.13 12.14 12.91
CA ASP A 57 12.90 13.56 12.65
C ASP A 57 14.19 14.18 12.08
N GLY A 58 14.04 14.92 10.98
CA GLY A 58 15.14 15.53 10.22
C GLY A 58 15.77 14.62 9.16
N ASP A 59 15.31 13.38 8.98
CA ASP A 59 15.74 12.56 7.86
C ASP A 59 15.10 13.04 6.55
N GLU A 60 15.87 13.05 5.47
CA GLU A 60 15.33 13.24 4.14
C GLU A 60 14.73 11.94 3.63
N VAL A 61 13.45 12.00 3.28
CA VAL A 61 12.71 10.88 2.71
C VAL A 61 12.02 11.31 1.43
N THR A 62 11.91 10.36 0.51
CA THR A 62 11.11 10.49 -0.70
C THR A 62 9.94 9.50 -0.64
N LEU A 63 8.73 10.03 -0.72
CA LEU A 63 7.48 9.30 -0.70
C LEU A 63 6.90 9.20 -2.11
N ALA A 64 6.33 8.05 -2.46
CA ALA A 64 5.53 7.90 -3.67
C ALA A 64 4.11 7.48 -3.29
N GLY A 65 3.14 8.22 -3.79
CA GLY A 65 1.76 8.06 -3.36
C GLY A 65 0.80 8.96 -4.12
N SER A 66 -0.36 9.17 -3.51
CA SER A 66 -1.37 10.08 -4.06
C SER A 66 -1.94 10.94 -2.95
N GLU A 67 -2.28 12.18 -3.29
CA GLU A 67 -2.95 13.08 -2.36
C GLU A 67 -4.44 12.78 -2.29
N LYS A 68 -4.97 12.62 -1.07
CA LYS A 68 -6.41 12.41 -0.84
C LYS A 68 -6.84 13.21 0.38
N ASN A 69 -7.77 14.16 0.18
CA ASN A 69 -8.33 15.02 1.23
C ASN A 69 -7.25 15.84 1.98
N GLY A 70 -6.26 16.40 1.27
CA GLY A 70 -5.18 17.21 1.87
C GLY A 70 -4.14 16.42 2.68
N VAL A 71 -4.22 15.09 2.65
CA VAL A 71 -3.21 14.20 3.24
C VAL A 71 -2.56 13.40 2.12
N PHE A 72 -1.23 13.41 2.10
CA PHE A 72 -0.46 12.63 1.15
C PHE A 72 -0.40 11.16 1.59
N LYS A 73 -1.11 10.27 0.90
CA LYS A 73 -1.08 8.84 1.18
C LYS A 73 0.07 8.20 0.44
N ALA A 74 1.16 7.96 1.15
CA ALA A 74 2.32 7.24 0.65
C ALA A 74 2.01 5.74 0.56
N LEU A 75 2.36 5.15 -0.57
CA LEU A 75 2.29 3.71 -0.84
C LEU A 75 3.67 3.06 -0.74
N ALA A 76 4.71 3.85 -0.95
CA ALA A 76 6.09 3.47 -0.76
C ALA A 76 6.89 4.67 -0.21
N LEU A 77 7.99 4.36 0.47
CA LEU A 77 8.89 5.33 1.09
C LEU A 77 10.33 4.90 0.88
N ARG A 78 11.17 5.85 0.49
CA ARG A 78 12.62 5.69 0.43
C ARG A 78 13.24 6.65 1.44
N ASN A 79 14.11 6.14 2.30
CA ASN A 79 14.98 6.98 3.11
C ASN A 79 16.25 7.27 2.29
N ASP A 80 16.54 8.54 2.03
CA ASP A 80 17.63 8.93 1.14
C ASP A 80 19.01 8.80 1.84
N LYS A 81 19.07 8.77 3.20
CA LYS A 81 20.30 8.47 3.95
C LYS A 81 20.68 6.99 3.91
N THR A 82 19.72 6.09 4.12
CA THR A 82 20.00 4.64 4.21
C THR A 82 19.77 3.91 2.88
N ARG A 83 19.19 4.58 1.87
CA ARG A 83 18.66 4.03 0.62
C ARG A 83 17.68 2.87 0.82
N ALA A 84 17.16 2.69 2.02
CA ALA A 84 16.17 1.66 2.31
C ALA A 84 14.83 2.04 1.68
N VAL A 85 14.29 1.16 0.84
CA VAL A 85 12.98 1.31 0.22
C VAL A 85 11.99 0.42 0.96
N TYR A 86 11.02 1.06 1.60
CA TYR A 86 9.93 0.43 2.32
C TYR A 86 8.68 0.47 1.43
N SER A 87 8.17 -0.70 1.05
CA SER A 87 6.97 -0.83 0.21
C SER A 87 6.12 -2.01 0.66
N ILE A 88 4.81 -1.92 0.48
CA ILE A 88 3.90 -3.03 0.75
C ILE A 88 4.23 -4.16 -0.26
N PRO A 89 4.41 -5.42 0.19
CA PRO A 89 4.71 -6.53 -0.71
C PRO A 89 3.54 -6.78 -1.68
N THR A 90 3.69 -6.37 -2.93
CA THR A 90 2.70 -6.54 -4.01
C THR A 90 2.63 -7.96 -4.57
N THR A 91 3.66 -8.77 -4.30
CA THR A 91 3.78 -10.15 -4.78
C THR A 91 2.55 -11.00 -4.45
N VAL A 92 2.00 -10.86 -3.24
CA VAL A 92 0.81 -11.61 -2.80
C VAL A 92 -0.44 -11.17 -3.58
N GLY A 93 -0.57 -9.87 -3.87
CA GLY A 93 -1.68 -9.32 -4.65
C GLY A 93 -1.68 -9.85 -6.09
N TYR A 94 -0.51 -9.93 -6.74
CA TYR A 94 -0.39 -10.54 -8.06
C TYR A 94 -0.72 -12.03 -8.06
N LEU A 95 -0.27 -12.79 -7.06
CA LEU A 95 -0.56 -14.22 -6.95
C LEU A 95 -2.06 -14.49 -6.78
N ILE A 96 -2.71 -13.77 -5.86
CA ILE A 96 -4.14 -13.90 -5.62
C ILE A 96 -4.93 -13.45 -6.86
N GLY A 97 -4.56 -12.32 -7.46
CA GLY A 97 -5.23 -11.82 -8.66
C GLY A 97 -5.08 -12.75 -9.87
N ALA A 98 -3.88 -13.32 -10.09
CA ALA A 98 -3.66 -14.30 -11.13
C ALA A 98 -4.46 -15.59 -10.90
N LEU A 99 -4.54 -16.07 -9.65
CA LEU A 99 -5.34 -17.25 -9.28
C LEU A 99 -6.84 -17.01 -9.54
N LEU A 100 -7.36 -15.84 -9.15
CA LEU A 100 -8.75 -15.44 -9.37
C LEU A 100 -9.10 -15.36 -10.87
N VAL A 101 -8.22 -14.79 -11.69
CA VAL A 101 -8.41 -14.75 -13.15
C VAL A 101 -8.37 -16.16 -13.74
N ALA A 102 -7.41 -17.01 -13.34
CA ALA A 102 -7.30 -18.38 -13.85
C ALA A 102 -8.53 -19.23 -13.47
N LEU A 103 -8.98 -19.16 -12.22
CA LEU A 103 -10.21 -19.81 -11.75
C LEU A 103 -11.45 -19.26 -12.46
N GLY A 104 -11.49 -17.95 -12.71
CA GLY A 104 -12.58 -17.32 -13.43
C GLY A 104 -12.66 -17.74 -14.91
N ILE A 105 -11.51 -17.87 -15.60
CA ILE A 105 -11.46 -18.44 -16.95
C ILE A 105 -11.90 -19.91 -16.95
N MET A 106 -11.44 -20.68 -15.96
CA MET A 106 -11.81 -22.09 -15.81
C MET A 106 -13.28 -22.28 -15.40
N THR A 107 -13.98 -21.29 -14.86
CA THR A 107 -15.40 -21.40 -14.48
C THR A 107 -16.33 -20.59 -15.38
N LEU A 108 -15.80 -20.07 -16.48
CA LEU A 108 -16.49 -19.19 -17.41
C LEU A 108 -17.68 -19.91 -18.09
N PHE A 109 -17.56 -21.23 -18.28
CA PHE A 109 -18.64 -22.05 -18.85
C PHE A 109 -19.90 -22.16 -17.98
N ILE A 110 -19.86 -21.78 -16.70
CA ILE A 110 -21.03 -21.74 -15.81
C ILE A 110 -21.56 -20.30 -15.63
N LEU A 111 -21.07 -19.32 -16.41
CA LEU A 111 -21.30 -17.86 -16.22
C LEU A 111 -20.85 -17.28 -14.87
N VAL A 112 -20.54 -18.12 -13.87
CA VAL A 112 -19.96 -17.74 -12.57
C VAL A 112 -18.56 -17.15 -12.73
N GLY A 113 -17.80 -17.59 -13.74
CA GLY A 113 -16.44 -17.13 -14.00
C GLY A 113 -16.31 -15.63 -14.26
N VAL A 114 -17.37 -14.96 -14.73
CA VAL A 114 -17.36 -13.50 -14.97
C VAL A 114 -17.10 -12.71 -13.68
N VAL A 115 -17.67 -13.16 -12.55
CA VAL A 115 -17.48 -12.51 -11.25
C VAL A 115 -16.04 -12.67 -10.75
N PHE A 116 -15.47 -13.87 -10.93
CA PHE A 116 -14.08 -14.17 -10.55
C PHE A 116 -13.07 -13.40 -11.42
N ILE A 117 -13.33 -13.28 -12.74
CA ILE A 117 -12.50 -12.46 -13.64
C ILE A 117 -12.57 -10.99 -13.28
N ALA A 118 -13.76 -10.45 -13.01
CA ALA A 118 -13.92 -9.07 -12.59
C ALA A 118 -13.16 -8.77 -11.27
N GLY A 119 -13.29 -9.66 -10.28
CA GLY A 119 -12.54 -9.55 -9.01
C GLY A 119 -11.03 -9.67 -9.21
N GLY A 120 -10.58 -10.63 -10.03
CA GLY A 120 -9.17 -10.82 -10.37
C GLY A 120 -8.54 -9.61 -11.06
N LEU A 121 -9.23 -9.04 -12.06
CA LEU A 121 -8.79 -7.82 -12.76
C LEU A 121 -8.69 -6.62 -11.82
N TRP A 122 -9.64 -6.46 -10.89
CA TRP A 122 -9.53 -5.41 -9.86
C TRP A 122 -8.26 -5.59 -9.03
N THR A 123 -8.04 -6.79 -8.47
CA THR A 123 -6.87 -7.03 -7.61
C THR A 123 -5.54 -6.83 -8.36
N LEU A 124 -5.48 -7.17 -9.65
CA LEU A 124 -4.33 -6.92 -10.51
C LEU A 124 -4.10 -5.42 -10.75
N TYR A 125 -5.16 -4.65 -10.99
CA TYR A 125 -5.07 -3.20 -11.14
C TYR A 125 -4.55 -2.52 -9.87
N GLU A 126 -5.00 -3.00 -8.71
CA GLU A 126 -4.56 -2.52 -7.41
C GLU A 126 -3.07 -2.85 -7.20
N ALA A 127 -2.65 -4.09 -7.45
CA ALA A 127 -1.23 -4.51 -7.39
C ALA A 127 -0.32 -3.72 -8.35
N TYR A 128 -0.79 -3.43 -9.57
CA TYR A 128 -0.07 -2.62 -10.55
C TYR A 128 0.20 -1.20 -10.05
N THR A 129 -0.78 -0.60 -9.38
CA THR A 129 -0.67 0.75 -8.83
C THR A 129 0.41 0.82 -7.74
N TYR A 130 0.45 -0.16 -6.83
CA TYR A 130 1.49 -0.25 -5.80
C TYR A 130 2.89 -0.47 -6.39
N THR A 131 3.03 -1.33 -7.41
CA THR A 131 4.32 -1.59 -8.07
C THR A 131 4.85 -0.35 -8.78
N ARG A 132 3.96 0.41 -9.43
CA ARG A 132 4.32 1.66 -10.10
C ARG A 132 4.79 2.72 -9.10
N ALA A 133 4.17 2.78 -7.92
CA ALA A 133 4.63 3.64 -6.83
C ALA A 133 6.02 3.25 -6.32
N ALA A 134 6.28 1.95 -6.14
CA ALA A 134 7.59 1.46 -5.72
C ALA A 134 8.69 1.74 -6.76
N ASN A 135 8.39 1.61 -8.05
CA ASN A 135 9.35 1.90 -9.12
C ASN A 135 9.69 3.39 -9.24
N MET A 136 8.74 4.30 -8.95
CA MET A 136 9.03 5.75 -8.91
C MET A 136 10.06 6.13 -7.84
N LEU A 137 10.24 5.29 -6.81
CA LEU A 137 11.26 5.47 -5.77
C LEU A 137 12.56 4.72 -6.04
N ARG A 138 12.62 3.90 -7.10
CA ARG A 138 13.86 3.20 -7.49
C ARG A 138 14.62 3.93 -8.60
N ALA A 139 13.95 4.88 -9.27
CA ALA A 139 14.58 5.86 -10.15
C ALA A 139 15.32 6.93 -9.34
#